data_AF-A0A024UDM5-F1
#
_entry.id   AF-A0A024UDM5-F1
#
_cell.length_a   1.000
_cell.length_b   1.000
_cell.length_c   1.000
_cell.angle_alpha   90.00
_cell.angle_beta   90.00
_cell.angle_gamma   90.00
#
_symmetry.space_group_name_H-M   'P 1'
#
loop_
_entity.id
_entity.type
_entity.pdbx_description
1 polymer ?
#
loop_
_entity_poly.entity_id
_entity_poly.type
_entity_poly.pdbx_seq_one_letter_code
_entity_poly.pdbx_strand_id
1 'polypeptide(L)'
;MASKRESFSPMKSKRLDEKTTLQELNNRLEMYVLRVKEVQDSRDVAEKELETIRERMQMDLSMTKTRLSKELEDTRKLLEFEIDQKTRLQVLEQEQHTELVKLRTQVKEFGDIRVELEQVQAELAKEKESSKAAKEALALQTTSLQSARRKLKDLDKENRKLTSSLSDTTNELDQLKQKTSEFSLTRDTEITLVRKEMNAKHLEALAAWRRESEERLHSVEAEVRAHFEGQIEQLRSQVDEVNLELDSLKVEYERTANDYDESLKIRQSLTDKLSTIETQYRNERKKFQEDRKMYEANIDNARQARLAKETEFNDLMDIKIALDAEISAYRSILDREESRVGIDQANHSKKRKASLTPVKSSTTRQHKRRKSHSTGVLRITYLNLEQGRITLENTGSDALSLSGWQVSSKATNVVFAFPEDYVIQPNGRVSVISGRNAAPTEEEKESMDFYVIKKAMWNTQADVAQLTNPSGDVVSSYAEGMYVDDDDVDAADTPAKDGCGIM
;
A
#
# COMPACT_ATOMS: atom_id res chain seq x y z
N MET A 1 41.07 -92.11 51.76
CA MET A 1 40.71 -91.34 52.98
C MET A 1 39.27 -90.92 52.88
N ALA A 2 38.50 -91.19 53.94
CA ALA A 2 37.04 -91.15 53.97
C ALA A 2 36.46 -89.73 53.84
N SER A 3 35.41 -89.63 53.02
CA SER A 3 34.52 -88.48 52.88
C SER A 3 33.76 -88.25 54.20
N LYS A 4 34.08 -87.15 54.89
CA LYS A 4 33.40 -86.75 56.12
C LYS A 4 32.09 -86.05 55.74
N ARG A 5 31.01 -86.82 55.60
CA ARG A 5 29.65 -86.27 55.56
C ARG A 5 29.30 -85.77 56.96
N GLU A 6 29.29 -84.46 57.15
CA GLU A 6 28.66 -83.85 58.33
C GLU A 6 27.15 -84.10 58.25
N SER A 7 26.64 -84.96 59.13
CA SER A 7 25.20 -85.16 59.32
C SER A 7 24.63 -83.97 60.11
N PHE A 8 23.92 -83.07 59.42
CA PHE A 8 23.19 -81.98 60.05
C PHE A 8 22.02 -82.51 60.92
N SER A 9 21.87 -81.98 62.13
CA SER A 9 20.73 -82.28 63.02
C SER A 9 19.40 -81.84 62.39
N PRO A 10 18.29 -82.61 62.51
CA PRO A 10 16.99 -82.29 61.90
C PRO A 10 16.43 -80.90 62.23
N MET A 11 16.74 -80.36 63.41
CA MET A 11 16.36 -79.00 63.80
C MET A 11 17.12 -77.92 63.02
N LYS A 12 18.38 -78.19 62.63
CA LYS A 12 19.16 -77.27 61.78
C LYS A 12 18.63 -77.27 60.35
N SER A 13 18.19 -78.41 59.82
CA SER A 13 17.55 -78.47 58.49
C SER A 13 16.24 -77.69 58.47
N LYS A 14 15.33 -77.91 59.43
CA LYS A 14 14.06 -77.16 59.50
C LYS A 14 14.26 -75.64 59.65
N ARG A 15 15.24 -75.22 60.45
CA ARG A 15 15.60 -73.79 60.58
C ARG A 15 16.23 -73.24 59.30
N LEU A 16 16.95 -74.06 58.54
CA LEU A 16 17.51 -73.67 57.25
C LEU A 16 16.38 -73.51 56.22
N ASP A 17 15.43 -74.45 56.18
CA ASP A 17 14.25 -74.39 55.30
C ASP A 17 13.32 -73.22 55.67
N GLU A 18 13.11 -72.94 56.95
CA GLU A 18 12.37 -71.76 57.41
C GLU A 18 13.09 -70.47 57.04
N LYS A 19 14.43 -70.43 57.17
CA LYS A 19 15.23 -69.29 56.72
C LYS A 19 15.14 -69.09 55.21
N THR A 20 15.16 -70.15 54.40
CA THR A 20 15.00 -70.01 52.94
C THR A 20 13.61 -69.53 52.57
N THR A 21 12.54 -70.08 53.18
CA THR A 21 11.17 -69.62 52.93
C THR A 21 10.93 -68.16 53.34
N LEU A 22 11.49 -67.72 54.48
CA LEU A 22 11.45 -66.31 54.89
C LEU A 22 12.26 -65.43 53.94
N GLN A 23 13.38 -65.93 53.42
CA GLN A 23 14.18 -65.19 52.44
C GLN A 23 13.45 -65.08 51.10
N GLU A 24 12.77 -66.11 50.64
CA GLU A 24 11.91 -66.07 49.46
C GLU A 24 10.72 -65.10 49.63
N LEU A 25 10.08 -65.11 50.79
CA LEU A 25 9.00 -64.16 51.10
C LEU A 25 9.52 -62.73 51.17
N ASN A 26 10.68 -62.51 51.77
CA ASN A 26 11.29 -61.20 51.88
C ASN A 26 11.73 -60.68 50.49
N ASN A 27 12.33 -61.53 49.66
CA ASN A 27 12.63 -61.21 48.27
C ASN A 27 11.36 -60.82 47.49
N ARG A 28 10.24 -61.53 47.72
CA ARG A 28 8.95 -61.19 47.09
C ARG A 28 8.36 -59.88 47.61
N LEU A 29 8.47 -59.60 48.91
CA LEU A 29 8.05 -58.32 49.50
C LEU A 29 8.92 -57.18 48.99
N GLU A 30 10.23 -57.37 48.86
CA GLU A 30 11.15 -56.42 48.26
C GLU A 30 10.77 -56.11 46.81
N MET A 31 10.45 -57.13 46.02
CA MET A 31 9.93 -56.93 44.65
C MET A 31 8.61 -56.16 44.62
N TYR A 32 7.68 -56.41 45.56
CA TYR A 32 6.44 -55.63 45.64
C TYR A 32 6.69 -54.18 46.08
N VAL A 33 7.58 -53.95 47.04
CA VAL A 33 7.95 -52.59 47.48
C VAL A 33 8.62 -51.83 46.35
N LEU A 34 9.54 -52.47 45.61
CA LEU A 34 10.16 -51.89 44.42
C LEU A 34 9.12 -51.56 43.35
N ARG A 35 8.16 -52.47 43.09
CA ARG A 35 7.11 -52.22 42.11
C ARG A 35 6.15 -51.10 42.53
N VAL A 36 5.80 -51.01 43.82
CA VAL A 36 4.97 -49.93 44.35
C VAL A 36 5.70 -48.60 44.24
N LYS A 37 7.00 -48.54 44.55
CA LYS A 37 7.81 -47.34 44.35
C LYS A 37 7.90 -46.96 42.88
N GLU A 38 8.16 -47.91 41.99
CA GLU A 38 8.19 -47.66 40.54
C GLU A 38 6.84 -47.11 40.03
N VAL A 39 5.72 -47.64 40.53
CA VAL A 39 4.38 -47.13 40.19
C VAL A 39 4.11 -45.76 40.80
N GLN A 40 4.58 -45.49 42.02
CA GLN A 40 4.48 -44.16 42.65
C GLN A 40 5.33 -43.13 41.90
N ASP A 41 6.58 -43.46 41.57
CA ASP A 41 7.46 -42.61 40.78
C ASP A 41 6.85 -42.34 39.39
N SER A 42 6.29 -43.37 38.75
CA SER A 42 5.58 -43.20 37.47
C SER A 42 4.33 -42.34 37.61
N ARG A 43 3.59 -42.44 38.71
CA ARG A 43 2.41 -41.60 38.99
C ARG A 43 2.84 -40.14 39.23
N ASP A 44 3.88 -39.91 40.02
CA ASP A 44 4.37 -38.57 40.31
C ASP A 44 4.92 -37.87 39.06
N VAL A 45 5.57 -38.63 38.17
CA VAL A 45 5.97 -38.15 36.84
C VAL A 45 4.74 -37.79 36.02
N ALA A 46 3.73 -38.67 35.94
CA ALA A 46 2.51 -38.40 35.19
C ALA A 46 1.71 -37.20 35.76
N GLU A 47 1.66 -37.03 37.08
CA GLU A 47 1.01 -35.87 37.73
C GLU A 47 1.73 -34.56 37.41
N LYS A 48 3.07 -34.56 37.45
CA LYS A 48 3.86 -33.39 37.02
C LYS A 48 3.64 -33.09 35.55
N GLU A 49 3.64 -34.11 34.68
CA GLU A 49 3.35 -33.93 33.26
C GLU A 49 1.96 -33.32 33.04
N LEU A 50 0.92 -33.83 33.72
CA LEU A 50 -0.43 -33.27 33.65
C LEU A 50 -0.49 -31.81 34.12
N GLU A 51 0.22 -31.47 35.20
CA GLU A 51 0.25 -30.08 35.67
C GLU A 51 0.96 -29.17 34.69
N THR A 52 2.09 -29.60 34.11
CA THR A 52 2.74 -28.82 33.05
C THR A 52 1.87 -28.66 31.80
N ILE A 53 1.04 -29.65 31.47
CA ILE A 53 0.08 -29.54 30.37
C ILE A 53 -1.01 -28.53 30.72
N ARG A 54 -1.56 -28.56 31.94
CA ARG A 54 -2.56 -27.59 32.39
C ARG A 54 -2.04 -26.17 32.39
N GLU A 55 -0.83 -25.95 32.91
CA GLU A 55 -0.18 -24.63 32.94
C GLU A 55 0.03 -24.12 31.51
N ARG A 56 0.51 -24.97 30.59
CA ARG A 56 0.64 -24.61 29.16
C ARG A 56 -0.70 -24.25 28.55
N MET A 57 -1.73 -25.07 28.76
CA MET A 57 -3.08 -24.78 28.25
C MET A 57 -3.66 -23.48 28.81
N GLN A 58 -3.44 -23.20 30.09
CA GLN A 58 -3.89 -21.96 30.73
C GLN A 58 -3.12 -20.74 30.19
N MET A 59 -1.82 -20.87 29.97
CA MET A 59 -1.00 -19.86 29.33
C MET A 59 -1.51 -19.60 27.90
N ASP A 60 -1.71 -20.65 27.09
CA ASP A 60 -2.23 -20.54 25.72
C ASP A 60 -3.62 -19.89 25.69
N LEU A 61 -4.51 -20.24 26.62
CA LEU A 61 -5.82 -19.61 26.77
C LEU A 61 -5.71 -18.12 27.15
N SER A 62 -4.77 -17.77 28.03
CA SER A 62 -4.55 -16.38 28.43
C SER A 62 -3.99 -15.54 27.30
N MET A 63 -3.01 -16.07 26.55
CA MET A 63 -2.42 -15.46 25.37
C MET A 63 -3.50 -15.28 24.30
N THR A 64 -4.20 -16.35 23.92
CA THR A 64 -5.28 -16.22 22.92
C THR A 64 -6.36 -15.21 23.32
N LYS A 65 -6.70 -15.11 24.61
CA LYS A 65 -7.63 -14.08 25.11
C LYS A 65 -7.05 -12.67 24.99
N THR A 66 -5.77 -12.46 25.29
CA THR A 66 -5.13 -11.16 25.09
C THR A 66 -5.13 -10.77 23.61
N ARG A 67 -5.00 -11.74 22.69
CA ARG A 67 -4.94 -11.50 21.24
C ARG A 67 -6.22 -10.92 20.77
N LEU A 68 -7.28 -11.65 21.08
CA LEU A 68 -8.60 -11.35 20.62
C LEU A 68 -9.08 -10.05 21.25
N SER A 69 -8.69 -9.79 22.51
CA SER A 69 -8.96 -8.50 23.16
C SER A 69 -8.23 -7.35 22.48
N LYS A 70 -6.96 -7.53 22.08
CA LYS A 70 -6.16 -6.52 21.35
C LYS A 70 -6.70 -6.29 19.93
N GLU A 71 -7.00 -7.35 19.19
CA GLU A 71 -7.63 -7.28 17.87
C GLU A 71 -9.00 -6.57 17.91
N LEU A 72 -9.81 -6.84 18.94
CA LEU A 72 -11.08 -6.13 19.16
C LEU A 72 -10.86 -4.64 19.48
N GLU A 73 -9.83 -4.30 20.23
CA GLU A 73 -9.50 -2.92 20.55
C GLU A 73 -8.96 -2.16 19.32
N ASP A 74 -8.10 -2.79 18.54
CA ASP A 74 -7.53 -2.18 17.33
C ASP A 74 -8.59 -1.99 16.24
N THR A 75 -9.53 -2.94 16.09
CA THR A 75 -10.68 -2.79 15.18
C THR A 75 -11.63 -1.68 15.63
N ARG A 76 -11.83 -1.51 16.94
CA ARG A 76 -12.60 -0.37 17.48
C ARG A 76 -11.92 0.96 17.19
N LYS A 77 -10.61 1.07 17.39
CA LYS A 77 -9.85 2.29 17.07
C LYS A 77 -9.89 2.63 15.59
N LEU A 78 -9.77 1.62 14.72
CA LEU A 78 -9.89 1.83 13.27
C LEU A 78 -11.30 2.29 12.90
N LEU A 79 -12.34 1.71 13.51
CA LEU A 79 -13.72 2.15 13.32
C LEU A 79 -13.94 3.60 13.78
N GLU A 80 -13.40 3.97 14.95
CA GLU A 80 -13.48 5.34 15.47
C GLU A 80 -12.76 6.33 14.55
N PHE A 81 -11.57 5.97 14.06
CA PHE A 81 -10.84 6.76 13.06
C PHE A 81 -11.63 6.93 11.76
N GLU A 82 -12.27 5.88 11.24
CA GLU A 82 -13.12 5.96 10.05
C GLU A 82 -14.37 6.82 10.29
N ILE A 83 -14.95 6.78 11.49
CA ILE A 83 -16.06 7.67 11.89
C ILE A 83 -15.59 9.13 11.92
N ASP A 84 -14.41 9.42 12.48
CA ASP A 84 -13.84 10.77 12.49
C ASP A 84 -13.51 11.29 11.09
N GLN A 85 -12.95 10.44 10.22
CA GLN A 85 -12.72 10.79 8.81
C GLN A 85 -14.05 11.09 8.09
N LYS A 86 -15.07 10.25 8.31
CA LYS A 86 -16.39 10.42 7.70
C LYS A 86 -17.08 11.71 8.17
N THR A 87 -17.02 12.02 9.47
CA THR A 87 -17.59 13.26 10.00
C THR A 87 -16.86 14.49 9.44
N ARG A 88 -15.52 14.44 9.35
CA ARG A 88 -14.73 15.51 8.73
C ARG A 88 -15.09 15.73 7.26
N LEU A 89 -15.24 14.65 6.48
CA LEU A 89 -15.65 14.73 5.08
C LEU A 89 -17.06 15.30 4.96
N GLN A 90 -17.99 14.91 5.83
CA GLN A 90 -19.36 15.43 5.83
C GLN A 90 -19.41 16.94 6.13
N VAL A 91 -18.55 17.42 7.04
CA VAL A 91 -18.43 18.87 7.32
C VAL A 91 -17.90 19.61 6.09
N LEU A 92 -16.84 19.12 5.45
CA LEU A 92 -16.30 19.72 4.23
C LEU A 92 -17.33 19.75 3.08
N GLU A 93 -18.13 18.69 2.94
CA GLU A 93 -19.20 18.64 1.94
C GLU A 93 -20.30 19.69 2.24
N GLN A 94 -20.66 19.86 3.51
CA GLN A 94 -21.60 20.90 3.92
C GLN A 94 -21.05 22.30 3.67
N GLU A 95 -19.78 22.56 3.99
CA GLU A 95 -19.11 23.83 3.72
C GLU A 95 -19.12 24.14 2.21
N GLN A 96 -18.68 23.19 1.37
CA GLN A 96 -18.73 23.33 -0.09
C GLN A 96 -20.15 23.56 -0.62
N HIS A 97 -21.16 22.87 -0.06
CA HIS A 97 -22.55 23.10 -0.43
C HIS A 97 -23.00 24.54 -0.10
N THR A 98 -22.62 25.06 1.07
CA THR A 98 -22.95 26.45 1.44
C THR A 98 -22.27 27.47 0.54
N GLU A 99 -21.00 27.25 0.17
CA GLU A 99 -20.28 28.10 -0.77
C GLU A 99 -20.91 28.07 -2.17
N LEU A 100 -21.28 26.89 -2.67
CA LEU A 100 -21.98 26.76 -3.94
C LEU A 100 -23.34 27.48 -3.93
N VAL A 101 -24.08 27.45 -2.81
CA VAL A 101 -25.33 28.21 -2.67
C VAL A 101 -25.06 29.71 -2.71
N LYS A 102 -24.04 30.21 -1.99
CA LYS A 102 -23.64 31.63 -2.01
C LYS A 102 -23.23 32.09 -3.41
N LEU A 103 -22.45 31.28 -4.14
CA LEU A 103 -22.07 31.60 -5.52
C LEU A 103 -23.30 31.62 -6.44
N ARG A 104 -24.24 30.68 -6.28
CA ARG A 104 -25.50 30.69 -7.03
C ARG A 104 -26.36 31.91 -6.75
N THR A 105 -26.41 32.39 -5.49
CA THR A 105 -27.15 33.62 -5.16
C THR A 105 -26.47 34.84 -5.76
N GLN A 106 -25.14 34.94 -5.67
CA GLN A 106 -24.38 36.02 -6.31
C GLN A 106 -24.58 36.06 -7.82
N VAL A 107 -24.55 34.91 -8.51
CA VAL A 107 -24.82 34.84 -9.96
C VAL A 107 -26.23 35.33 -10.31
N LYS A 108 -27.23 35.03 -9.47
CA LYS A 108 -28.59 35.56 -9.66
C LYS A 108 -28.63 37.08 -9.46
N GLU A 109 -28.02 37.58 -8.38
CA GLU A 109 -27.93 39.02 -8.09
C GLU A 109 -27.23 39.78 -9.24
N PHE A 110 -26.13 39.25 -9.78
CA PHE A 110 -25.48 39.82 -10.96
C PHE A 110 -26.38 39.80 -12.21
N GLY A 111 -27.19 38.75 -12.37
CA GLY A 111 -28.19 38.67 -13.43
C GLY A 111 -29.27 39.74 -13.29
N ASP A 112 -29.79 39.93 -12.08
CA ASP A 112 -30.82 40.93 -11.78
C ASP A 112 -30.29 42.36 -11.98
N ILE A 113 -29.09 42.66 -11.46
CA ILE A 113 -28.40 43.96 -11.66
C ILE A 113 -28.16 44.22 -13.14
N ARG A 114 -27.80 43.19 -13.93
CA ARG A 114 -27.62 43.33 -15.37
C ARG A 114 -28.92 43.70 -16.07
N VAL A 115 -30.05 43.08 -15.70
CA VAL A 115 -31.37 43.41 -16.25
C VAL A 115 -31.76 44.84 -15.87
N GLU A 116 -31.55 45.25 -14.62
CA GLU A 116 -31.78 46.63 -14.17
C GLU A 116 -30.92 47.64 -14.94
N LEU A 117 -29.64 47.32 -15.17
CA LEU A 117 -28.73 48.15 -15.98
C LEU A 117 -29.24 48.30 -17.42
N GLU A 118 -29.66 47.21 -18.05
CA GLU A 118 -30.24 47.24 -19.40
C GLU A 118 -31.52 48.09 -19.45
N GLN A 119 -32.38 48.03 -18.42
CA GLN A 119 -33.57 48.88 -18.29
C GLN A 119 -33.22 50.37 -18.14
N VAL A 120 -32.31 50.71 -17.24
CA VAL A 120 -31.88 52.11 -17.01
C VAL A 120 -31.22 52.68 -18.27
N GLN A 121 -30.44 51.89 -19.00
CA GLN A 121 -29.87 52.30 -20.28
C GLN A 121 -30.95 52.59 -21.33
N ALA A 122 -32.00 51.78 -21.40
CA ALA A 122 -33.13 52.00 -22.30
C ALA A 122 -33.92 53.27 -21.92
N GLU A 123 -34.16 53.51 -20.62
CA GLU A 123 -34.81 54.72 -20.13
C GLU A 123 -33.97 55.97 -20.43
N LEU A 124 -32.66 55.91 -20.20
CA LEU A 124 -31.72 56.99 -20.53
C LEU A 124 -31.73 57.30 -22.04
N ALA A 125 -31.81 56.27 -22.90
CA ALA A 125 -31.91 56.47 -24.34
C ALA A 125 -33.21 57.21 -24.72
N LYS A 126 -34.33 56.82 -24.12
CA LYS A 126 -35.64 57.46 -24.30
C LYS A 126 -35.63 58.92 -23.82
N GLU A 127 -35.01 59.21 -22.68
CA GLU A 127 -34.90 60.56 -22.13
C GLU A 127 -33.95 61.46 -22.95
N LYS A 128 -32.89 60.88 -23.53
CA LYS A 128 -32.05 61.60 -24.49
C LYS A 128 -32.84 62.00 -25.75
N GLU A 129 -33.74 61.13 -26.20
CA GLU A 129 -34.59 61.38 -27.36
C GLU A 129 -35.68 62.42 -27.06
N SER A 130 -36.31 62.36 -25.87
CA SER A 130 -37.25 63.37 -25.38
C SER A 130 -36.59 64.75 -25.22
N SER A 131 -35.36 64.79 -24.67
CA SER A 131 -34.57 66.02 -24.54
C SER A 131 -34.19 66.63 -25.89
N LYS A 132 -33.86 65.80 -26.89
CA LYS A 132 -33.64 66.28 -28.27
C LYS A 132 -34.90 66.90 -28.85
N ALA A 133 -36.04 66.22 -28.74
CA ALA A 133 -37.33 66.74 -29.21
C ALA A 133 -37.71 68.07 -28.51
N ALA A 134 -37.47 68.17 -27.20
CA ALA A 134 -37.70 69.40 -26.45
C ALA A 134 -36.78 70.56 -26.91
N LYS A 135 -35.50 70.27 -27.20
CA LYS A 135 -34.57 71.27 -27.76
C LYS A 135 -35.02 71.75 -29.15
N GLU A 136 -35.50 70.86 -30.00
CA GLU A 136 -36.03 71.21 -31.32
C GLU A 136 -37.29 72.08 -31.21
N ALA A 137 -38.23 71.73 -30.31
CA ALA A 137 -39.41 72.54 -30.04
C ALA A 137 -39.05 73.94 -29.50
N LEU A 138 -38.05 74.03 -28.61
CA LEU A 138 -37.55 75.30 -28.08
C LEU A 138 -36.87 76.15 -29.17
N ALA A 139 -36.14 75.53 -30.09
CA ALA A 139 -35.56 76.22 -31.24
C ALA A 139 -36.65 76.83 -32.14
N LEU A 140 -37.72 76.08 -32.42
CA LEU A 140 -38.88 76.58 -33.16
C LEU A 140 -39.55 77.75 -32.43
N GLN A 141 -39.81 77.62 -31.14
CA GLN A 141 -40.34 78.73 -30.32
C GLN A 141 -39.42 79.96 -30.36
N THR A 142 -38.11 79.78 -30.26
CA THR A 142 -37.12 80.87 -30.32
C THR A 142 -37.17 81.60 -31.66
N THR A 143 -37.30 80.88 -32.79
CA THR A 143 -37.46 81.51 -34.11
C THR A 143 -38.77 82.28 -34.24
N SER A 144 -39.86 81.74 -33.70
CA SER A 144 -41.16 82.44 -33.63
C SER A 144 -41.06 83.72 -32.79
N LEU A 145 -40.43 83.66 -31.62
CA LEU A 145 -40.18 84.82 -30.75
C LEU A 145 -39.31 85.87 -31.42
N GLN A 146 -38.27 85.46 -32.17
CA GLN A 146 -37.48 86.38 -32.99
C GLN A 146 -38.33 87.06 -34.07
N SER A 147 -39.24 86.33 -34.71
CA SER A 147 -40.16 86.90 -35.71
C SER A 147 -41.13 87.91 -35.06
N ALA A 148 -41.65 87.62 -33.87
CA ALA A 148 -42.51 88.52 -33.10
C ALA A 148 -41.73 89.76 -32.65
N ARG A 149 -40.46 89.61 -32.23
CA ARG A 149 -39.57 90.74 -31.92
C ARG A 149 -39.29 91.62 -33.14
N ARG A 150 -39.17 91.05 -34.34
CA ARG A 150 -39.05 91.84 -35.58
C ARG A 150 -40.31 92.65 -35.84
N LYS A 151 -41.50 92.03 -35.70
CA LYS A 151 -42.79 92.73 -35.79
C LYS A 151 -42.92 93.84 -34.75
N LEU A 152 -42.54 93.59 -33.50
CA LEU A 152 -42.48 94.61 -32.45
C LEU A 152 -41.51 95.75 -32.78
N LYS A 153 -40.34 95.46 -33.37
CA LYS A 153 -39.39 96.48 -33.82
C LYS A 153 -39.95 97.33 -34.96
N ASP A 154 -40.74 96.75 -35.84
CA ASP A 154 -41.38 97.48 -36.94
C ASP A 154 -42.56 98.33 -36.43
N LEU A 155 -43.34 97.82 -35.46
CA LEU A 155 -44.32 98.60 -34.71
C LEU A 155 -43.66 99.72 -33.88
N ASP A 156 -42.49 99.49 -33.29
CA ASP A 156 -41.74 100.51 -32.54
C ASP A 156 -41.17 101.59 -33.47
N LYS A 157 -40.82 101.27 -34.73
CA LYS A 157 -40.52 102.28 -35.76
C LYS A 157 -41.76 103.08 -36.15
N GLU A 158 -42.94 102.46 -36.16
CA GLU A 158 -44.22 103.12 -36.44
C GLU A 158 -44.65 104.01 -35.27
N ASN A 159 -44.42 103.55 -34.03
CA ASN A 159 -44.62 104.31 -32.81
C ASN A 159 -43.63 105.47 -32.72
N ARG A 160 -42.37 105.31 -33.17
CA ARG A 160 -41.41 106.43 -33.30
C ARG A 160 -41.82 107.46 -34.35
N LYS A 161 -42.52 107.07 -35.42
CA LYS A 161 -43.13 107.99 -36.40
C LYS A 161 -44.36 108.74 -35.85
N LEU A 162 -45.11 108.11 -34.93
CA LEU A 162 -46.20 108.74 -34.18
C LEU A 162 -45.69 109.59 -32.99
N THR A 163 -44.53 109.23 -32.44
CA THR A 163 -43.85 110.00 -31.40
C THR A 163 -43.16 111.24 -31.98
N SER A 164 -42.72 111.20 -33.25
CA SER A 164 -42.19 112.37 -33.97
C SER A 164 -43.26 113.38 -34.41
N SER A 165 -44.55 113.06 -34.27
CA SER A 165 -45.66 113.99 -34.46
C SER A 165 -46.16 114.61 -33.15
N LEU A 166 -45.62 114.15 -32.02
CA LEU A 166 -45.89 114.64 -30.65
C LEU A 166 -44.70 115.42 -30.05
N SER A 167 -43.68 115.77 -30.85
CA SER A 167 -42.56 116.61 -30.41
C SER A 167 -42.84 118.11 -30.46
N ASP A 168 -43.95 118.52 -31.10
CA ASP A 168 -44.35 119.93 -31.23
C ASP A 168 -45.13 120.46 -30.03
N THR A 169 -45.50 119.60 -29.07
CA THR A 169 -46.12 119.96 -27.78
C THR A 169 -45.15 119.85 -26.60
N THR A 170 -43.85 119.66 -26.85
CA THR A 170 -42.83 119.44 -25.81
C THR A 170 -41.93 120.66 -25.60
N ASN A 171 -42.28 121.79 -26.21
CA ASN A 171 -41.58 123.07 -26.04
C ASN A 171 -42.18 123.95 -24.93
N GLU A 172 -43.23 123.48 -24.24
CA GLU A 172 -43.72 124.08 -22.98
C GLU A 172 -43.09 123.45 -21.72
N LEU A 173 -42.29 122.37 -21.85
CA LEU A 173 -41.58 121.73 -20.73
C LEU A 173 -40.13 122.24 -20.56
N ASP A 174 -39.70 123.22 -21.37
CA ASP A 174 -38.35 123.78 -21.29
C ASP A 174 -38.16 124.75 -20.11
N GLN A 175 -39.25 125.17 -19.47
CA GLN A 175 -39.22 125.97 -18.23
C GLN A 175 -39.02 125.13 -16.95
N LEU A 176 -39.08 123.79 -17.03
CA LEU A 176 -38.72 122.90 -15.92
C LEU A 176 -37.30 122.32 -16.03
N LYS A 177 -36.64 122.45 -17.19
CA LYS A 177 -35.27 121.96 -17.43
C LYS A 177 -34.19 122.69 -16.61
N GLN A 178 -34.49 123.88 -16.11
CA GLN A 178 -33.54 124.65 -15.32
C GLN A 178 -33.40 124.15 -13.87
N LYS A 179 -34.40 123.43 -13.33
CA LYS A 179 -34.27 122.70 -12.04
C LYS A 179 -33.82 121.24 -12.22
N THR A 180 -33.92 120.68 -13.42
CA THR A 180 -33.43 119.32 -13.75
C THR A 180 -31.93 119.27 -13.96
N SER A 181 -31.26 120.37 -14.30
CA SER A 181 -29.82 120.39 -14.61
C SER A 181 -28.92 120.02 -13.42
N GLU A 182 -29.33 120.33 -12.18
CA GLU A 182 -28.55 119.98 -10.97
C GLU A 182 -28.82 118.55 -10.50
N PHE A 183 -30.04 118.04 -10.68
CA PHE A 183 -30.38 116.62 -10.50
C PHE A 183 -29.86 115.72 -11.64
N SER A 184 -29.64 116.25 -12.84
CA SER A 184 -29.11 115.50 -13.99
C SER A 184 -27.64 115.20 -13.80
N LEU A 185 -26.85 116.14 -13.29
CA LEU A 185 -25.43 115.91 -13.08
C LEU A 185 -25.20 114.88 -11.97
N THR A 186 -25.94 114.94 -10.86
CA THR A 186 -25.89 113.91 -9.80
C THR A 186 -26.42 112.57 -10.29
N ARG A 187 -27.59 112.53 -10.94
CA ARG A 187 -28.17 111.31 -11.54
C ARG A 187 -27.28 110.73 -12.64
N ASP A 188 -26.59 111.52 -13.44
CA ASP A 188 -25.70 111.03 -14.50
C ASP A 188 -24.38 110.53 -13.90
N THR A 189 -23.86 111.16 -12.84
CA THR A 189 -22.74 110.59 -12.06
C THR A 189 -23.12 109.30 -11.34
N GLU A 190 -24.33 109.21 -10.77
CA GLU A 190 -24.84 107.99 -10.14
C GLU A 190 -25.16 106.90 -11.18
N ILE A 191 -25.73 107.24 -12.34
CA ILE A 191 -25.97 106.30 -13.45
C ILE A 191 -24.65 105.80 -14.02
N THR A 192 -23.62 106.64 -14.14
CA THR A 192 -22.29 106.20 -14.60
C THR A 192 -21.57 105.36 -13.56
N LEU A 193 -21.71 105.68 -12.27
CA LEU A 193 -21.22 104.86 -11.17
C LEU A 193 -21.92 103.50 -11.14
N VAL A 194 -23.25 103.46 -11.20
CA VAL A 194 -24.06 102.22 -11.26
C VAL A 194 -23.73 101.41 -12.51
N ARG A 195 -23.51 102.03 -13.67
CA ARG A 195 -23.06 101.32 -14.88
C ARG A 195 -21.65 100.75 -14.71
N LYS A 196 -20.72 101.50 -14.09
CA LYS A 196 -19.36 101.03 -13.80
C LYS A 196 -19.37 99.88 -12.81
N GLU A 197 -20.17 99.97 -11.76
CA GLU A 197 -20.39 98.91 -10.77
C GLU A 197 -21.08 97.70 -11.38
N MET A 198 -22.10 97.88 -12.22
CA MET A 198 -22.77 96.80 -12.94
C MET A 198 -21.80 96.10 -13.89
N ASN A 199 -21.00 96.85 -14.64
CA ASN A 199 -19.95 96.31 -15.51
C ASN A 199 -18.87 95.59 -14.70
N ALA A 200 -18.47 96.13 -13.54
CA ALA A 200 -17.51 95.49 -12.64
C ALA A 200 -18.06 94.18 -12.08
N LYS A 201 -19.32 94.17 -11.59
CA LYS A 201 -20.01 92.95 -11.13
C LYS A 201 -20.18 91.92 -12.24
N HIS A 202 -20.46 92.35 -13.47
CA HIS A 202 -20.52 91.44 -14.62
C HIS A 202 -19.15 90.86 -14.97
N LEU A 203 -18.10 91.68 -14.96
CA LEU A 203 -16.72 91.21 -15.20
C LEU A 203 -16.26 90.25 -14.09
N GLU A 204 -16.57 90.56 -12.84
CA GLU A 204 -16.28 89.73 -11.68
C GLU A 204 -17.04 88.40 -11.74
N ALA A 205 -18.34 88.42 -12.08
CA ALA A 205 -19.13 87.20 -12.27
C ALA A 205 -18.58 86.34 -13.43
N LEU A 206 -18.16 86.95 -14.54
CA LEU A 206 -17.50 86.24 -15.64
C LEU A 206 -16.14 85.68 -15.24
N ALA A 207 -15.37 86.37 -14.40
CA ALA A 207 -14.09 85.88 -13.89
C ALA A 207 -14.29 84.74 -12.87
N ALA A 208 -15.29 84.84 -12.00
CA ALA A 208 -15.69 83.80 -11.06
C ALA A 208 -16.15 82.54 -11.80
N TRP A 209 -17.01 82.68 -12.81
CA TRP A 209 -17.49 81.56 -13.62
C TRP A 209 -16.35 80.87 -14.39
N ARG A 210 -15.40 81.63 -14.96
CA ARG A 210 -14.21 81.03 -15.61
C ARG A 210 -13.37 80.25 -14.61
N ARG A 211 -13.07 80.85 -13.46
CA ARG A 211 -12.27 80.20 -12.40
C ARG A 211 -12.95 78.92 -11.91
N GLU A 212 -14.26 78.96 -11.67
CA GLU A 212 -15.03 77.79 -11.22
C GLU A 212 -15.11 76.69 -12.30
N SER A 213 -15.19 77.07 -13.58
CA SER A 213 -15.13 76.12 -14.69
C SER A 213 -13.75 75.50 -14.85
N GLU A 214 -12.69 76.27 -14.69
CA GLU A 214 -11.29 75.80 -14.72
C GLU A 214 -11.00 74.87 -13.53
N GLU A 215 -11.48 75.22 -12.34
CA GLU A 215 -11.35 74.39 -11.14
C GLU A 215 -12.12 73.06 -11.26
N ARG A 216 -13.35 73.09 -11.80
CA ARG A 216 -14.08 71.85 -12.12
C ARG A 216 -13.37 71.00 -13.16
N LEU A 217 -12.81 71.61 -14.21
CA LEU A 217 -12.02 70.89 -15.21
C LEU A 217 -10.81 70.21 -14.56
N HIS A 218 -10.06 70.95 -13.73
CA HIS A 218 -8.90 70.42 -13.02
C HIS A 218 -9.26 69.32 -12.02
N SER A 219 -10.39 69.42 -11.31
CA SER A 219 -10.87 68.35 -10.42
C SER A 219 -11.13 67.07 -11.21
N VAL A 220 -11.88 67.17 -12.31
CA VAL A 220 -12.19 66.01 -13.16
C VAL A 220 -10.93 65.42 -13.78
N GLU A 221 -10.01 66.26 -14.26
CA GLU A 221 -8.71 65.79 -14.77
C GLU A 221 -7.88 65.08 -13.70
N ALA A 222 -7.86 65.59 -12.47
CA ALA A 222 -7.15 64.99 -11.34
C ALA A 222 -7.77 63.64 -10.94
N GLU A 223 -9.10 63.57 -10.85
CA GLU A 223 -9.84 62.33 -10.55
C GLU A 223 -9.60 61.26 -11.63
N VAL A 224 -9.65 61.64 -12.91
CA VAL A 224 -9.39 60.73 -14.03
C VAL A 224 -7.93 60.22 -14.01
N ARG A 225 -6.95 61.11 -13.75
CA ARG A 225 -5.54 60.69 -13.61
C ARG A 225 -5.36 59.76 -12.43
N ALA A 226 -5.91 60.08 -11.26
CA ALA A 226 -5.82 59.25 -10.07
C ALA A 226 -6.44 57.87 -10.28
N HIS A 227 -7.58 57.80 -10.98
CA HIS A 227 -8.22 56.52 -11.32
C HIS A 227 -7.32 55.66 -12.22
N PHE A 228 -6.78 56.22 -13.31
CA PHE A 228 -5.92 55.47 -14.22
C PHE A 228 -4.57 55.11 -13.58
N GLU A 229 -4.00 55.98 -12.74
CA GLU A 229 -2.79 55.68 -11.98
C GLU A 229 -3.03 54.53 -10.99
N GLY A 230 -4.17 54.53 -10.29
CA GLY A 230 -4.58 53.42 -9.44
C GLY A 230 -4.77 52.10 -10.21
N GLN A 231 -5.38 52.15 -11.40
CA GLN A 231 -5.50 50.96 -12.26
C GLN A 231 -4.15 50.43 -12.74
N ILE A 232 -3.23 51.33 -13.12
CA ILE A 232 -1.87 50.94 -13.52
C ILE A 232 -1.13 50.29 -12.36
N GLU A 233 -1.22 50.86 -11.16
CA GLU A 233 -0.58 50.31 -9.96
C GLU A 233 -1.16 48.95 -9.57
N GLN A 234 -2.49 48.80 -9.66
CA GLN A 234 -3.14 47.50 -9.45
C GLN A 234 -2.67 46.45 -10.46
N LEU A 235 -2.61 46.80 -11.75
CA LEU A 235 -2.12 45.88 -12.79
C LEU A 235 -0.64 45.53 -12.58
N ARG A 236 0.19 46.49 -12.16
CA ARG A 236 1.59 46.23 -11.80
C ARG A 236 1.71 45.27 -10.62
N SER A 237 0.96 45.49 -9.56
CA SER A 237 0.92 44.60 -8.40
C SER A 237 0.49 43.17 -8.78
N GLN A 238 -0.50 43.02 -9.66
CA GLN A 238 -0.93 41.70 -10.16
C GLN A 238 0.16 41.02 -10.99
N VAL A 239 0.89 41.78 -11.81
CA VAL A 239 2.03 41.24 -12.58
C VAL A 239 3.15 40.80 -11.64
N ASP A 240 3.46 41.58 -10.61
CA ASP A 240 4.49 41.24 -9.61
C ASP A 240 4.11 39.99 -8.80
N GLU A 241 2.84 39.85 -8.42
CA GLU A 241 2.32 38.67 -7.72
C GLU A 241 2.42 37.41 -8.59
N VAL A 242 2.00 37.48 -9.86
CA VAL A 242 2.13 36.37 -10.81
C VAL A 242 3.60 36.01 -11.07
N ASN A 243 4.51 36.99 -11.12
CA ASN A 243 5.93 36.73 -11.27
C ASN A 243 6.51 36.00 -10.04
N LEU A 244 6.09 36.37 -8.83
CA LEU A 244 6.50 35.69 -7.59
C LEU A 244 5.99 34.25 -7.55
N GLU A 245 4.73 34.02 -7.95
CA GLU A 245 4.17 32.67 -8.08
C GLU A 245 4.90 31.84 -9.15
N LEU A 246 5.24 32.47 -10.28
CA LEU A 246 6.00 31.81 -11.33
C LEU A 246 7.39 31.39 -10.85
N ASP A 247 8.08 32.26 -10.10
CA ASP A 247 9.42 31.96 -9.58
C ASP A 247 9.39 30.92 -8.46
N SER A 248 8.37 30.92 -7.60
CA SER A 248 8.19 29.86 -6.61
C SER A 248 7.92 28.51 -7.28
N LEU A 249 7.06 28.48 -8.31
CA LEU A 249 6.75 27.27 -9.06
C LEU A 249 7.98 26.74 -9.82
N LYS A 250 8.84 27.62 -10.37
CA LYS A 250 10.11 27.21 -10.98
C LYS A 250 11.03 26.52 -9.98
N VAL A 251 11.17 27.08 -8.77
CA VAL A 251 12.02 26.49 -7.72
C VAL A 251 11.47 25.12 -7.29
N GLU A 252 10.15 24.99 -7.13
CA GLU A 252 9.53 23.69 -6.83
C GLU A 252 9.72 22.69 -7.98
N TYR A 253 9.59 23.13 -9.22
CA TYR A 253 9.84 22.29 -10.40
C TYR A 253 11.30 21.81 -10.44
N GLU A 254 12.29 22.68 -10.24
CA GLU A 254 13.70 22.31 -10.19
C GLU A 254 13.98 21.33 -9.04
N ARG A 255 13.37 21.53 -7.88
CA ARG A 255 13.49 20.61 -6.74
C ARG A 255 12.93 19.23 -7.08
N THR A 256 11.70 19.16 -7.60
CA THR A 256 11.08 17.88 -7.96
C THR A 256 11.81 17.16 -9.11
N ALA A 257 12.36 17.91 -10.06
CA ALA A 257 13.21 17.36 -11.12
C ALA A 257 14.49 16.73 -10.54
N ASN A 258 15.16 17.41 -9.60
CA ASN A 258 16.35 16.87 -8.94
C ASN A 258 16.04 15.61 -8.13
N ASP A 259 14.94 15.61 -7.36
CA ASP A 259 14.50 14.43 -6.58
C ASP A 259 14.17 13.24 -7.49
N TYR A 260 13.61 13.50 -8.67
CA TYR A 260 13.34 12.47 -9.68
C TYR A 260 14.62 11.88 -10.26
N ASP A 261 15.61 12.72 -10.59
CA ASP A 261 16.91 12.29 -11.11
C ASP A 261 17.69 11.47 -10.08
N GLU A 262 17.66 11.86 -8.80
CA GLU A 262 18.26 11.08 -7.72
C GLU A 262 17.57 9.73 -7.55
N SER A 263 16.23 9.72 -7.56
CA SER A 263 15.43 8.48 -7.52
C SER A 263 15.72 7.56 -8.71
N LEU A 264 16.00 8.12 -9.89
CA LEU A 264 16.39 7.36 -11.07
C LEU A 264 17.77 6.71 -10.90
N LYS A 265 18.76 7.45 -10.38
CA LYS A 265 20.11 6.93 -10.08
C LYS A 265 20.05 5.80 -9.04
N ILE A 266 19.25 5.96 -7.99
CA ILE A 266 19.05 4.92 -6.98
C ILE A 266 18.46 3.66 -7.63
N ARG A 267 17.41 3.79 -8.44
CA ARG A 267 16.81 2.67 -9.18
C ARG A 267 17.81 1.93 -10.06
N GLN A 268 18.63 2.66 -10.81
CA GLN A 268 19.68 2.08 -11.65
C GLN A 268 20.66 1.28 -10.79
N SER A 269 21.17 1.88 -9.69
CA SER A 269 22.09 1.18 -8.79
C SER A 269 21.52 -0.09 -8.15
N LEU A 270 20.22 -0.10 -7.82
CA LEU A 270 19.54 -1.28 -7.28
C LEU A 270 19.35 -2.35 -8.36
N THR A 271 19.07 -1.93 -9.59
CA THR A 271 18.96 -2.84 -10.75
C THR A 271 20.30 -3.50 -11.04
N ASP A 272 21.40 -2.74 -11.00
CA ASP A 272 22.75 -3.27 -11.18
C ASP A 272 23.10 -4.26 -10.07
N LYS A 273 22.84 -3.93 -8.81
CA LYS A 273 23.02 -4.84 -7.67
C LYS A 273 22.23 -6.14 -7.84
N LEU A 274 20.96 -6.04 -8.25
CA LEU A 274 20.12 -7.20 -8.51
C LEU A 274 20.72 -8.08 -9.62
N SER A 275 21.20 -7.47 -10.71
CA SER A 275 21.89 -8.21 -11.78
C SER A 275 23.17 -8.92 -11.30
N THR A 276 23.95 -8.29 -10.42
CA THR A 276 25.16 -8.91 -9.84
C THR A 276 24.81 -10.09 -8.93
N ILE A 277 23.77 -9.94 -8.11
CA ILE A 277 23.31 -11.01 -7.20
C ILE A 277 22.72 -12.17 -8.01
N GLU A 278 21.91 -11.89 -9.03
CA GLU A 278 21.39 -12.92 -9.94
C GLU A 278 22.49 -13.70 -10.65
N THR A 279 23.54 -13.02 -11.13
CA THR A 279 24.67 -13.70 -11.78
C THR A 279 25.47 -14.55 -10.80
N GLN A 280 25.65 -14.09 -9.56
CA GLN A 280 26.25 -14.90 -8.48
C GLN A 280 25.43 -16.16 -8.20
N TYR A 281 24.11 -16.03 -8.00
CA TYR A 281 23.23 -17.19 -7.79
C TYR A 281 23.25 -18.18 -8.95
N ARG A 282 23.23 -17.70 -10.20
CA ARG A 282 23.35 -18.58 -11.39
C ARG A 282 24.67 -19.35 -11.39
N ASN A 283 25.77 -18.69 -11.01
CA ASN A 283 27.08 -19.32 -10.94
C ASN A 283 27.18 -20.35 -9.81
N GLU A 284 26.65 -20.05 -8.62
CA GLU A 284 26.62 -20.99 -7.50
C GLU A 284 25.75 -22.21 -7.79
N ARG A 285 24.55 -21.99 -8.33
CA ARG A 285 23.68 -23.08 -8.78
C ARG A 285 24.38 -23.99 -9.77
N LYS A 286 25.11 -23.42 -10.73
CA LYS A 286 25.89 -24.19 -11.71
C LYS A 286 26.97 -25.03 -11.03
N LYS A 287 27.70 -24.48 -10.05
CA LYS A 287 28.70 -25.24 -9.27
C LYS A 287 28.06 -26.40 -8.51
N PHE A 288 26.98 -26.16 -7.78
CA PHE A 288 26.29 -27.23 -7.06
C PHE A 288 25.72 -28.31 -7.98
N GLN A 289 25.25 -27.95 -9.17
CA GLN A 289 24.84 -28.91 -10.20
C GLN A 289 26.02 -29.76 -10.70
N GLU A 290 27.18 -29.15 -10.94
CA GLU A 290 28.40 -29.85 -11.34
C GLU A 290 28.89 -30.80 -10.23
N ASP A 291 28.93 -30.34 -8.97
CA ASP A 291 29.31 -31.14 -7.82
C ASP A 291 28.36 -32.32 -7.60
N ARG A 292 27.04 -32.08 -7.68
CA ARG A 292 26.03 -33.14 -7.59
C ARG A 292 26.26 -34.21 -8.66
N LYS A 293 26.52 -33.80 -9.90
CA LYS A 293 26.81 -34.74 -10.99
C LYS A 293 28.08 -35.55 -10.72
N MET A 294 29.11 -34.94 -10.13
CA MET A 294 30.33 -35.64 -9.72
C MET A 294 30.07 -36.65 -8.59
N TYR A 295 29.27 -36.30 -7.59
CA TYR A 295 28.90 -37.23 -6.52
C TYR A 295 28.03 -38.39 -7.00
N GLU A 296 27.06 -38.13 -7.89
CA GLU A 296 26.24 -39.18 -8.52
C GLU A 296 27.13 -40.17 -9.29
N ALA A 297 28.09 -39.68 -10.08
CA ALA A 297 29.06 -40.52 -10.77
C ALA A 297 29.93 -41.36 -9.79
N ASN A 298 30.39 -40.76 -8.69
CA ASN A 298 31.17 -41.47 -7.68
C ASN A 298 30.36 -42.56 -6.96
N ILE A 299 29.09 -42.30 -6.64
CA ILE A 299 28.18 -43.29 -6.04
C ILE A 299 27.95 -44.45 -7.00
N ASP A 300 27.73 -44.17 -8.29
CA ASP A 300 27.53 -45.21 -9.29
C ASP A 300 28.80 -46.04 -9.51
N ASN A 301 29.98 -45.42 -9.53
CA ASN A 301 31.26 -46.14 -9.56
C ASN A 301 31.42 -47.05 -8.33
N ALA A 302 31.09 -46.56 -7.12
CA ALA A 302 31.17 -47.36 -5.90
C ALA A 302 30.16 -48.53 -5.91
N ARG A 303 28.95 -48.31 -6.44
CA ARG A 303 27.94 -49.37 -6.62
C ARG A 303 28.43 -50.44 -7.61
N GLN A 304 29.02 -50.03 -8.73
CA GLN A 304 29.59 -50.96 -9.71
C GLN A 304 30.75 -51.76 -9.10
N ALA A 305 31.65 -51.11 -8.38
CA ALA A 305 32.75 -51.79 -7.68
C ALA A 305 32.23 -52.80 -6.63
N ARG A 306 31.19 -52.44 -5.88
CA ARG A 306 30.54 -53.35 -4.93
C ARG A 306 29.93 -54.57 -5.64
N LEU A 307 29.20 -54.33 -6.72
CA LEU A 307 28.58 -55.40 -7.51
C LEU A 307 29.63 -56.33 -8.11
N ALA A 308 30.75 -55.80 -8.61
CA ALA A 308 31.87 -56.60 -9.09
C ALA A 308 32.47 -57.50 -7.99
N LYS A 309 32.56 -57.02 -6.74
CA LYS A 309 33.01 -57.85 -5.61
C LYS A 309 31.99 -58.90 -5.20
N GLU A 310 30.70 -58.60 -5.31
CA GLU A 310 29.63 -59.58 -5.08
C GLU A 310 29.65 -60.69 -6.13
N THR A 311 29.92 -60.36 -7.39
CA THR A 311 30.10 -61.38 -8.45
C THR A 311 31.35 -62.23 -8.21
N GLU A 312 32.50 -61.61 -7.91
CA GLU A 312 33.72 -62.37 -7.57
C GLU A 312 33.51 -63.31 -6.37
N PHE A 313 32.76 -62.87 -5.35
CA PHE A 313 32.42 -63.68 -4.19
C PHE A 313 31.50 -64.85 -4.55
N ASN A 314 30.49 -64.61 -5.39
CA ASN A 314 29.59 -65.68 -5.86
C ASN A 314 30.35 -66.73 -6.67
N ASP A 315 31.24 -66.30 -7.58
CA ASP A 315 32.08 -67.23 -8.35
C ASP A 315 32.97 -68.08 -7.43
N LEU A 316 33.54 -67.47 -6.37
CA LEU A 316 34.34 -68.18 -5.38
C LEU A 316 33.49 -69.14 -4.53
N MET A 317 32.26 -68.74 -4.17
CA MET A 317 31.30 -69.59 -3.48
C MET A 317 30.94 -70.81 -4.33
N ASP A 318 30.74 -70.64 -5.64
CA ASP A 318 30.45 -71.73 -6.57
C ASP A 318 31.62 -72.72 -6.65
N ILE A 319 32.86 -72.22 -6.75
CA ILE A 319 34.07 -73.07 -6.68
C ILE A 319 34.14 -73.82 -5.34
N LYS A 320 33.86 -73.14 -4.22
CA LYS A 320 33.86 -73.75 -2.89
C LYS A 320 32.80 -74.85 -2.79
N ILE A 321 31.59 -74.63 -3.32
CA ILE A 321 30.52 -75.63 -3.35
C ILE A 321 30.95 -76.83 -4.19
N ALA A 322 31.60 -76.61 -5.35
CA ALA A 322 32.13 -77.69 -6.18
C ALA A 322 33.19 -78.52 -5.43
N LEU A 323 34.15 -77.87 -4.78
CA LEU A 323 35.17 -78.55 -3.98
C LEU A 323 34.58 -79.33 -2.79
N ASP A 324 33.59 -78.78 -2.09
CA ASP A 324 32.90 -79.49 -1.01
C ASP A 324 32.15 -80.72 -1.52
N ALA A 325 31.57 -80.64 -2.72
CA ALA A 325 30.95 -81.78 -3.37
C ALA A 325 31.99 -82.87 -3.72
N GLU A 326 33.16 -82.47 -4.24
CA GLU A 326 34.28 -83.40 -4.49
C GLU A 326 34.82 -84.04 -3.20
N ILE A 327 35.07 -83.25 -2.15
CA ILE A 327 35.49 -83.75 -0.83
C ILE A 327 34.46 -84.71 -0.26
N SER A 328 33.17 -84.39 -0.38
CA SER A 328 32.10 -85.28 0.07
C SER A 328 32.06 -86.59 -0.73
N ALA A 329 32.33 -86.54 -2.04
CA ALA A 329 32.49 -87.73 -2.86
C ALA A 329 33.71 -88.56 -2.43
N TYR A 330 34.86 -87.93 -2.16
CA TYR A 330 36.04 -88.60 -1.62
C TYR A 330 35.78 -89.23 -0.25
N ARG A 331 35.09 -88.53 0.66
CA ARG A 331 34.66 -89.07 1.95
C ARG A 331 33.73 -90.27 1.79
N SER A 332 32.77 -90.20 0.87
CA SER A 332 31.87 -91.33 0.61
C SER A 332 32.60 -92.56 0.05
N ILE A 333 33.65 -92.37 -0.76
CA ILE A 333 34.49 -93.46 -1.24
C ILE A 333 35.33 -94.04 -0.10
N LEU A 334 35.91 -93.18 0.75
CA LEU A 334 36.64 -93.58 1.95
C LEU A 334 35.73 -94.32 2.95
N ASP A 335 34.52 -93.84 3.24
CA ASP A 335 33.55 -94.54 4.08
C ASP A 335 33.24 -95.95 3.52
N ARG A 336 33.18 -96.09 2.18
CA ARG A 336 32.97 -97.38 1.50
C ARG A 336 34.23 -98.26 1.51
N GLU A 337 35.41 -97.66 1.58
CA GLU A 337 36.72 -98.30 1.72
C GLU A 337 36.96 -98.76 3.17
N GLU A 338 36.66 -97.93 4.15
CA GLU A 338 36.66 -98.20 5.60
C GLU A 338 35.60 -99.25 5.97
N SER A 339 34.46 -99.26 5.27
CA SER A 339 33.48 -100.36 5.37
C SER A 339 34.02 -101.71 4.82
N ARG A 340 35.04 -101.69 3.96
CA ARG A 340 35.69 -102.89 3.39
C ARG A 340 36.91 -103.33 4.21
N VAL A 341 37.64 -102.38 4.78
CA VAL A 341 38.78 -102.58 5.69
C VAL A 341 38.29 -102.24 7.09
N GLY A 342 37.61 -103.18 7.75
CA GLY A 342 36.89 -102.97 9.00
C GLY A 342 37.70 -102.28 10.11
N ILE A 343 37.63 -100.95 10.12
CA ILE A 343 38.06 -100.08 11.21
C ILE A 343 36.80 -99.35 11.64
N ASP A 344 36.05 -99.99 12.54
CA ASP A 344 34.99 -99.34 13.30
C ASP A 344 35.62 -98.27 14.20
N GLN A 345 35.33 -96.99 13.96
CA GLN A 345 35.18 -96.05 15.06
C GLN A 345 33.90 -95.22 14.94
N ALA A 346 33.00 -95.56 15.83
CA ALA A 346 31.80 -94.83 16.22
C ALA A 346 32.10 -93.37 16.60
N ASN A 347 31.23 -92.45 16.19
CA ASN A 347 30.31 -91.77 17.12
C ASN A 347 29.57 -90.59 16.47
N HIS A 348 28.24 -90.60 16.70
CA HIS A 348 27.38 -89.48 17.13
C HIS A 348 27.58 -88.08 16.50
N SER A 349 26.56 -87.30 16.14
CA SER A 349 25.13 -87.33 16.37
C SER A 349 24.52 -86.10 15.69
N LYS A 350 23.26 -86.25 15.28
CA LYS A 350 22.34 -85.26 14.73
C LYS A 350 22.20 -83.98 15.58
N LYS A 351 21.94 -82.83 14.93
CA LYS A 351 20.85 -81.82 15.15
C LYS A 351 21.30 -80.48 14.52
N ARG A 352 20.76 -79.93 13.43
CA ARG A 352 19.41 -79.42 13.07
C ARG A 352 18.88 -78.24 13.93
N LYS A 353 18.59 -77.15 13.18
CA LYS A 353 17.64 -76.02 13.35
C LYS A 353 18.24 -74.73 13.91
N ALA A 354 18.33 -73.62 13.17
CA ALA A 354 17.32 -72.86 12.40
C ALA A 354 16.29 -72.16 13.29
N SER A 355 16.44 -70.83 13.40
CA SER A 355 15.38 -69.89 13.75
C SER A 355 15.64 -68.56 13.04
N LEU A 356 15.28 -68.52 11.76
CA LEU A 356 15.06 -67.29 11.02
C LEU A 356 13.63 -66.83 11.32
N THR A 357 13.48 -65.66 11.92
CA THR A 357 12.21 -64.93 11.99
C THR A 357 12.29 -63.73 11.07
N PRO A 358 11.67 -63.76 9.88
CA PRO A 358 11.48 -62.57 9.07
C PRO A 358 10.12 -61.95 9.42
N VAL A 359 10.13 -60.84 10.16
CA VAL A 359 8.92 -60.01 10.30
C VAL A 359 8.86 -59.10 9.07
N LYS A 360 8.03 -59.49 8.10
CA LYS A 360 7.51 -58.61 7.05
C LYS A 360 6.14 -58.08 7.48
N SER A 361 5.83 -56.94 6.86
CA SER A 361 4.52 -56.33 6.64
C SER A 361 3.89 -55.53 7.78
N SER A 362 3.82 -54.22 7.56
CA SER A 362 2.52 -53.56 7.44
C SER A 362 2.68 -52.25 6.68
N THR A 363 2.57 -52.33 5.34
CA THR A 363 2.30 -51.16 4.50
C THR A 363 0.83 -50.81 4.64
N THR A 364 0.50 -49.94 5.57
CA THR A 364 -0.82 -49.29 5.61
C THR A 364 -0.83 -48.13 4.62
N ARG A 365 -1.52 -48.36 3.50
CA ARG A 365 -2.17 -47.30 2.72
C ARG A 365 -3.05 -46.49 3.66
N GLN A 366 -2.92 -45.16 3.66
CA GLN A 366 -4.07 -44.28 3.79
C GLN A 366 -3.76 -42.80 3.45
N HIS A 367 -4.68 -42.25 2.65
CA HIS A 367 -5.06 -40.85 2.44
C HIS A 367 -4.21 -39.93 1.53
N LYS A 368 -4.90 -39.45 0.48
CA LYS A 368 -4.62 -38.33 -0.43
C LYS A 368 -3.81 -37.23 0.27
N ARG A 369 -2.53 -37.09 -0.11
CA ARG A 369 -1.67 -35.99 0.34
C ARG A 369 -1.75 -34.85 -0.66
N ARG A 370 -1.98 -33.63 -0.14
CA ARG A 370 -1.54 -32.37 -0.75
C ARG A 370 -0.10 -32.60 -1.24
N LYS A 371 0.22 -32.32 -2.50
CA LYS A 371 1.59 -32.48 -3.04
C LYS A 371 2.49 -31.41 -2.43
N SER A 372 2.96 -31.66 -1.20
CA SER A 372 4.05 -30.92 -0.58
C SER A 372 5.35 -31.70 -0.81
N HIS A 373 6.28 -31.13 -1.55
CA HIS A 373 7.64 -31.66 -1.64
C HIS A 373 8.50 -30.97 -0.58
N SER A 374 9.34 -31.71 0.14
CA SER A 374 10.35 -31.15 1.04
C SER A 374 11.58 -32.07 1.05
N THR A 375 12.75 -31.54 0.70
CA THR A 375 14.01 -32.29 0.65
C THR A 375 15.02 -31.83 1.70
N GLY A 376 14.70 -30.79 2.47
CA GLY A 376 15.58 -30.20 3.47
C GLY A 376 14.90 -29.92 4.80
N VAL A 377 15.69 -29.34 5.69
CA VAL A 377 15.36 -29.06 7.09
C VAL A 377 14.31 -27.95 7.24
N LEU A 378 14.30 -27.00 6.32
CA LEU A 378 13.31 -25.94 6.22
C LEU A 378 12.19 -26.36 5.26
N ARG A 379 10.94 -26.31 5.72
CA ARG A 379 9.77 -26.71 4.91
C ARG A 379 8.64 -25.69 4.99
N ILE A 380 7.83 -25.64 3.93
CA ILE A 380 6.57 -24.89 3.93
C ILE A 380 5.53 -25.71 4.71
N THR A 381 5.03 -25.15 5.81
CA THR A 381 4.01 -25.81 6.66
C THR A 381 2.60 -25.33 6.36
N TYR A 382 2.46 -24.07 5.93
CA TYR A 382 1.18 -23.46 5.64
C TYR A 382 1.31 -22.45 4.50
N LEU A 383 0.30 -22.44 3.63
CA LEU A 383 0.07 -21.46 2.59
C LEU A 383 -1.41 -21.07 2.68
N ASN A 384 -1.71 -19.79 2.46
CA ASN A 384 -3.07 -19.28 2.30
C ASN A 384 -3.06 -18.17 1.24
N LEU A 385 -3.71 -18.45 0.10
CA LEU A 385 -3.72 -17.56 -1.05
C LEU A 385 -4.55 -16.29 -0.82
N GLU A 386 -5.67 -16.36 -0.09
CA GLU A 386 -6.55 -15.22 0.17
C GLU A 386 -5.94 -14.22 1.16
N GLN A 387 -5.30 -14.74 2.21
CA GLN A 387 -4.58 -13.93 3.20
C GLN A 387 -3.17 -13.56 2.74
N GLY A 388 -2.77 -14.08 1.58
CA GLY A 388 -1.45 -13.89 0.99
C GLY A 388 -0.29 -14.35 1.88
N ARG A 389 -0.50 -15.38 2.71
CA ARG A 389 0.40 -15.80 3.79
C ARG A 389 1.06 -17.14 3.52
N ILE A 390 2.34 -17.25 3.85
CA ILE A 390 3.09 -18.50 3.86
C ILE A 390 3.87 -18.63 5.17
N THR A 391 3.98 -19.85 5.70
CA THR A 391 4.67 -20.18 6.95
C THR A 391 5.70 -21.24 6.68
N LEU A 392 6.93 -20.98 7.12
CA LEU A 392 8.05 -21.90 7.07
C LEU A 392 8.41 -22.34 8.48
N GLU A 393 8.93 -23.56 8.61
CA GLU A 393 9.39 -24.13 9.86
C GLU A 393 10.75 -24.78 9.68
N ASN A 394 11.69 -24.46 10.58
CA ASN A 394 12.97 -25.15 10.69
C ASN A 394 12.75 -26.42 11.54
N THR A 395 12.73 -27.59 10.89
CA THR A 395 12.53 -28.87 11.57
C THR A 395 13.82 -29.55 12.03
N GLY A 396 14.94 -28.82 11.96
CA GLY A 396 16.26 -29.30 12.34
C GLY A 396 16.56 -29.11 13.81
N SER A 397 17.64 -29.75 14.25
CA SER A 397 18.21 -29.58 15.59
C SER A 397 19.08 -28.33 15.74
N ASP A 398 19.48 -27.73 14.62
CA ASP A 398 20.44 -26.63 14.59
C ASP A 398 19.81 -25.34 14.05
N ALA A 399 20.31 -24.20 14.51
CA ALA A 399 19.90 -22.90 14.01
C ALA A 399 20.30 -22.78 12.52
N LEU A 400 19.35 -22.34 11.68
CA LEU A 400 19.53 -22.27 10.24
C LEU A 400 19.53 -20.81 9.80
N SER A 401 20.60 -20.36 9.17
CA SER A 401 20.58 -19.05 8.51
C SER A 401 19.73 -19.13 7.25
N LEU A 402 18.80 -18.17 7.10
CA LEU A 402 18.00 -18.02 5.88
C LEU A 402 18.60 -17.00 4.91
N SER A 403 19.86 -16.62 5.11
CA SER A 403 20.60 -15.80 4.16
C SER A 403 20.56 -16.42 2.76
N GLY A 404 20.03 -15.67 1.80
CA GLY A 404 19.88 -16.10 0.40
C GLY A 404 18.75 -17.08 0.09
N TRP A 405 17.93 -17.46 1.08
CA TRP A 405 16.73 -18.26 0.84
C TRP A 405 15.63 -17.40 0.25
N GLN A 406 14.79 -18.00 -0.61
CA GLN A 406 13.72 -17.29 -1.29
C GLN A 406 12.42 -18.10 -1.30
N VAL A 407 11.30 -17.37 -1.26
CA VAL A 407 9.96 -17.89 -1.52
C VAL A 407 9.44 -17.26 -2.80
N SER A 408 8.92 -18.06 -3.72
CA SER A 408 8.36 -17.57 -4.98
C SER A 408 7.00 -18.19 -5.30
N SER A 409 6.17 -17.41 -5.99
CA SER A 409 4.94 -17.88 -6.64
C SER A 409 5.26 -18.36 -8.04
N LYS A 410 4.78 -19.56 -8.40
CA LYS A 410 4.91 -20.09 -9.76
C LYS A 410 3.95 -19.40 -10.74
N ALA A 411 2.79 -18.91 -10.29
CA ALA A 411 1.81 -18.26 -11.16
C ALA A 411 2.18 -16.80 -11.48
N THR A 412 2.62 -16.04 -10.48
CA THR A 412 2.89 -14.59 -10.64
C THR A 412 4.37 -14.28 -10.84
N ASN A 413 5.26 -15.25 -10.60
CA ASN A 413 6.72 -15.08 -10.58
C ASN A 413 7.22 -14.00 -9.60
N VAL A 414 6.42 -13.65 -8.59
CA VAL A 414 6.85 -12.73 -7.53
C VAL A 414 7.71 -13.50 -6.52
N VAL A 415 8.86 -12.94 -6.17
CA VAL A 415 9.87 -13.54 -5.29
C VAL A 415 10.07 -12.68 -4.04
N PHE A 416 10.15 -13.34 -2.89
CA PHE A 416 10.59 -12.77 -1.61
C PHE A 416 11.89 -13.42 -1.17
N ALA A 417 12.91 -12.62 -0.87
CA ALA A 417 14.16 -13.07 -0.30
C ALA A 417 14.22 -12.70 1.19
N PHE A 418 14.69 -13.63 2.03
CA PHE A 418 14.90 -13.36 3.45
C PHE A 418 16.11 -12.44 3.66
N PRO A 419 16.12 -11.59 4.71
CA PRO A 419 17.29 -10.80 5.08
C PRO A 419 18.53 -11.65 5.33
N GLU A 420 19.69 -11.11 4.98
CA GLU A 420 20.98 -11.83 5.06
C GLU A 420 21.39 -12.19 6.50
N ASP A 421 20.87 -11.47 7.49
CA ASP A 421 21.13 -11.64 8.91
C ASP A 421 20.09 -12.53 9.62
N TYR A 422 19.04 -12.96 8.91
CA TYR A 422 17.98 -13.75 9.52
C TYR A 422 18.42 -15.20 9.78
N VAL A 423 18.32 -15.62 11.05
CA VAL A 423 18.63 -16.97 11.49
C VAL A 423 17.43 -17.53 12.23
N ILE A 424 16.84 -18.60 11.68
CA ILE A 424 15.72 -19.28 12.29
C ILE A 424 16.23 -20.35 13.25
N GLN A 425 15.80 -20.27 14.51
CA GLN A 425 16.19 -21.21 15.56
C GLN A 425 15.66 -22.64 15.28
N PRO A 426 16.21 -23.68 15.91
CA PRO A 426 15.66 -25.04 15.84
C PRO A 426 14.19 -25.06 16.25
N ASN A 427 13.32 -25.70 15.46
CA ASN A 427 11.86 -25.67 15.62
C ASN A 427 11.23 -24.26 15.56
N GLY A 428 12.02 -23.25 15.19
CA GLY A 428 11.56 -21.90 14.93
C GLY A 428 10.71 -21.86 13.68
N ARG A 429 9.81 -20.89 13.62
CA ARG A 429 8.94 -20.65 12.47
C ARG A 429 9.12 -19.22 11.97
N VAL A 430 8.94 -19.01 10.67
CA VAL A 430 8.94 -17.68 10.03
C VAL A 430 7.88 -17.55 8.94
N SER A 431 7.15 -16.44 8.92
CA SER A 431 5.98 -16.26 8.05
C SER A 431 6.19 -15.06 7.16
N VAL A 432 5.73 -15.18 5.93
CA VAL A 432 5.75 -14.09 4.96
C VAL A 432 4.31 -13.79 4.57
N ILE A 433 3.91 -12.53 4.69
CA ILE A 433 2.55 -12.06 4.39
C ILE A 433 2.65 -11.02 3.29
N SER A 434 1.85 -11.19 2.24
CA SER A 434 1.86 -10.34 1.06
C SER A 434 0.50 -9.70 0.80
N GLY A 435 0.46 -8.39 0.58
CA GLY A 435 -0.75 -7.62 0.34
C GLY A 435 -0.66 -6.17 0.79
N ARG A 436 -1.56 -5.31 0.28
CA ARG A 436 -1.55 -3.85 0.54
C ARG A 436 -1.71 -3.49 2.03
N ASN A 437 -2.44 -4.30 2.78
CA ASN A 437 -2.72 -4.14 4.21
C ASN A 437 -2.34 -5.39 5.02
N ALA A 438 -1.32 -6.13 4.57
CA ALA A 438 -0.84 -7.32 5.27
C ALA A 438 -0.08 -6.92 6.55
N ALA A 439 -0.50 -7.41 7.72
CA ALA A 439 0.25 -7.26 8.96
C ALA A 439 0.06 -8.51 9.84
N PRO A 440 1.13 -9.02 10.46
CA PRO A 440 1.01 -10.09 11.44
C PRO A 440 0.40 -9.55 12.73
N THR A 441 -0.42 -10.37 13.39
CA THR A 441 -0.92 -10.00 14.71
C THR A 441 0.24 -9.96 15.69
N GLU A 442 0.19 -9.03 16.64
CA GLU A 442 1.25 -8.80 17.63
C GLU A 442 1.63 -10.03 18.47
N GLU A 443 0.70 -10.93 18.74
CA GLU A 443 1.01 -12.19 19.41
C GLU A 443 1.68 -13.22 18.53
N GLU A 444 1.41 -13.17 17.22
CA GLU A 444 2.11 -14.06 16.31
C GLU A 444 3.58 -13.69 16.31
N LYS A 445 3.92 -12.39 16.33
CA LYS A 445 5.29 -11.86 16.41
C LYS A 445 6.09 -12.37 17.62
N GLU A 446 5.42 -12.77 18.70
CA GLU A 446 6.07 -13.35 19.88
C GLU A 446 6.37 -14.85 19.71
N SER A 447 5.56 -15.55 18.91
CA SER A 447 5.67 -17.01 18.69
C SER A 447 6.58 -17.39 17.52
N MET A 448 6.85 -16.44 16.63
CA MET A 448 7.33 -16.69 15.28
C MET A 448 7.73 -15.37 14.62
N ASP A 449 8.72 -15.41 13.73
CA ASP A 449 9.16 -14.20 13.03
C ASP A 449 8.29 -13.92 11.79
N PHE A 450 8.24 -12.66 11.36
CA PHE A 450 7.36 -12.22 10.28
C PHE A 450 8.02 -11.25 9.31
N TYR A 451 7.63 -11.40 8.04
CA TYR A 451 7.94 -10.48 6.96
C TYR A 451 6.67 -10.04 6.24
N VAL A 452 6.59 -8.76 5.94
CA VAL A 452 5.45 -8.15 5.26
C VAL A 452 5.88 -7.56 3.93
N ILE A 453 5.14 -7.88 2.87
CA ILE A 453 5.38 -7.41 1.51
C ILE A 453 4.13 -6.66 1.04
N LYS A 454 4.28 -5.38 0.69
CA LYS A 454 3.16 -4.55 0.25
C LYS A 454 2.55 -4.97 -1.10
N LYS A 455 3.32 -5.70 -1.91
CA LYS A 455 2.90 -6.26 -3.21
C LYS A 455 2.25 -7.62 -2.99
N ALA A 456 1.07 -7.85 -3.57
CA ALA A 456 0.44 -9.17 -3.57
C ALA A 456 1.31 -10.17 -4.35
N MET A 457 1.71 -11.26 -3.68
CA MET A 457 2.57 -12.28 -4.30
C MET A 457 1.79 -13.43 -4.92
N TRP A 458 0.64 -13.79 -4.36
CA TRP A 458 -0.05 -15.04 -4.69
C TRP A 458 -1.22 -14.82 -5.65
N ASN A 459 -1.47 -15.79 -6.54
CA ASN A 459 -2.75 -15.88 -7.25
C ASN A 459 -3.81 -16.42 -6.30
N THR A 460 -4.92 -15.70 -6.11
CA THR A 460 -5.98 -16.05 -5.16
C THR A 460 -6.80 -17.28 -5.57
N GLN A 461 -6.80 -17.67 -6.85
CA GLN A 461 -7.55 -18.83 -7.33
C GLN A 461 -6.79 -20.15 -7.18
N ALA A 462 -5.54 -20.21 -7.66
CA ALA A 462 -4.68 -21.37 -7.58
C ALA A 462 -3.21 -20.97 -7.77
N ASP A 463 -2.33 -21.47 -6.90
CA ASP A 463 -0.90 -21.17 -6.98
C ASP A 463 -0.02 -22.28 -6.37
N VAL A 464 1.26 -22.23 -6.69
CA VAL A 464 2.30 -23.08 -6.11
C VAL A 464 3.40 -22.20 -5.52
N ALA A 465 3.55 -22.30 -4.21
CA ALA A 465 4.70 -21.73 -3.50
C ALA A 465 5.93 -22.63 -3.69
N GLN A 466 7.06 -22.02 -4.01
CA GLN A 466 8.36 -22.68 -4.08
C GLN A 466 9.34 -22.00 -3.12
N LEU A 467 9.92 -22.79 -2.22
CA LEU A 467 11.01 -22.41 -1.34
C LEU A 467 12.32 -22.87 -1.98
N THR A 468 13.18 -21.92 -2.33
CA THR A 468 14.49 -22.18 -2.90
C THR A 468 15.59 -21.83 -1.91
N ASN A 469 16.61 -22.69 -1.82
CA ASN A 469 17.82 -22.42 -1.04
C ASN A 469 18.73 -21.40 -1.76
N PRO A 470 19.82 -20.96 -1.12
CA PRO A 470 20.80 -20.06 -1.75
C PRO A 470 21.43 -20.66 -3.01
N SER A 471 21.51 -21.99 -3.11
CA SER A 471 21.96 -22.68 -4.33
C SER A 471 20.95 -22.60 -5.49
N GLY A 472 19.76 -22.04 -5.28
CA GLY A 472 18.68 -21.93 -6.26
C GLY A 472 17.90 -23.23 -6.52
N ASP A 473 18.11 -24.26 -5.69
CA ASP A 473 17.36 -25.51 -5.74
C ASP A 473 16.06 -25.40 -4.93
N VAL A 474 14.97 -25.95 -5.48
CA VAL A 474 13.66 -25.97 -4.80
C VAL A 474 13.70 -27.02 -3.70
N VAL A 475 13.77 -26.57 -2.45
CA VAL A 475 13.84 -27.42 -1.25
C VAL A 475 12.47 -27.77 -0.71
N SER A 476 11.49 -26.88 -0.90
CA SER A 476 10.10 -27.21 -0.59
C SER A 476 9.14 -26.59 -1.60
N SER A 477 8.04 -27.28 -1.89
CA SER A 477 6.95 -26.70 -2.67
C SER A 477 5.61 -27.04 -2.07
N TYR A 478 4.65 -26.13 -2.19
CA TYR A 478 3.32 -26.26 -1.61
C TYR A 478 2.28 -25.70 -2.58
N ALA A 479 1.33 -26.53 -2.99
CA ALA A 479 0.25 -26.17 -3.90
C ALA A 479 -1.07 -25.92 -3.15
N GLU A 480 -1.79 -24.88 -3.54
CA GLU A 480 -3.14 -24.56 -3.03
C GLU A 480 -4.06 -24.10 -4.16
N GLY A 481 -5.36 -24.40 -4.07
CA GLY A 481 -6.34 -24.06 -5.10
C GLY A 481 -6.28 -24.88 -6.39
N MET A 482 -5.29 -25.76 -6.58
CA MET A 482 -5.24 -26.67 -7.73
C MET A 482 -6.12 -27.90 -7.52
N TYR A 483 -7.27 -27.95 -8.20
CA TYR A 483 -8.03 -29.19 -8.40
C TYR A 483 -7.30 -30.05 -9.43
N VAL A 484 -7.07 -31.32 -9.10
CA VAL A 484 -6.63 -32.31 -10.08
C VAL A 484 -7.90 -32.90 -10.66
N ASP A 485 -8.19 -32.61 -11.93
CA ASP A 485 -9.09 -33.46 -12.70
C ASP A 485 -8.41 -34.84 -12.80
N ASP A 486 -9.00 -35.84 -12.14
CA ASP A 486 -8.59 -37.25 -12.23
C ASP A 486 -9.06 -37.88 -13.57
N ASP A 487 -8.99 -37.12 -14.69
CA ASP A 487 -9.39 -37.57 -16.04
C ASP A 487 -8.25 -37.32 -17.06
N ASP A 488 -7.11 -37.97 -16.85
CA ASP A 488 -6.14 -38.23 -17.93
C ASP A 488 -6.02 -39.75 -18.10
N VAL A 489 -7.08 -40.33 -18.68
CA VAL A 489 -7.03 -41.63 -19.35
C VAL A 489 -7.32 -41.37 -20.83
N ASP A 490 -6.31 -41.66 -21.65
CA ASP A 490 -6.38 -41.84 -23.10
C ASP A 490 -6.78 -40.63 -23.96
N ALA A 491 -5.77 -39.91 -24.44
CA ALA A 491 -5.82 -39.26 -25.75
C ALA A 491 -4.43 -39.28 -26.43
N ALA A 492 -3.96 -40.50 -26.71
CA ALA A 492 -3.14 -40.70 -27.89
C ALA A 492 -4.06 -40.65 -29.13
N ASP A 493 -3.56 -40.03 -30.20
CA ASP A 493 -4.01 -40.11 -31.60
C ASP A 493 -4.75 -38.89 -32.20
N THR A 494 -3.94 -37.92 -32.66
CA THR A 494 -3.96 -37.16 -33.96
C THR A 494 -5.25 -36.50 -34.52
N PRO A 495 -5.20 -35.62 -35.56
CA PRO A 495 -4.09 -34.85 -36.16
C PRO A 495 -4.39 -33.33 -36.32
N ALA A 496 -3.37 -32.62 -36.80
CA ALA A 496 -3.40 -31.24 -37.29
C ALA A 496 -4.58 -30.93 -38.24
N LYS A 497 -5.16 -29.74 -38.07
CA LYS A 497 -5.96 -29.08 -39.11
C LYS A 497 -5.55 -27.61 -39.25
N ASP A 498 -5.23 -27.28 -40.48
CA ASP A 498 -4.97 -25.96 -41.02
C ASP A 498 -6.08 -24.94 -40.73
N GLY A 499 -5.65 -23.69 -40.56
CA GLY A 499 -6.14 -22.55 -41.33
C GLY A 499 -7.61 -22.14 -41.24
N CYS A 500 -7.88 -21.02 -40.56
CA CYS A 500 -8.72 -19.90 -41.00
C CYS A 500 -8.51 -18.77 -39.96
N GLY A 501 -8.12 -17.53 -40.25
CA GLY A 501 -8.46 -16.70 -41.39
C GLY A 501 -9.72 -15.88 -41.07
N ILE A 502 -9.52 -14.57 -40.83
CA ILE A 502 -10.50 -13.46 -40.85
C ILE A 502 -11.30 -13.33 -39.53
N MET A 503 -11.41 -12.16 -38.88
CA MET A 503 -11.48 -10.76 -39.34
C MET A 503 -10.79 -9.80 -38.36
#